data_AF-A0A1V5DPL1-F1
#
_entry.id   AF-A0A1V5DPL1-F1
#
_cell.length_a   1.000
_cell.length_b   1.000
_cell.length_c   1.000
_cell.angle_alpha   90.00
_cell.angle_beta   90.00
_cell.angle_gamma   90.00
#
_symmetry.space_group_name_H-M   'P 1'
#
loop_
_entity.id
_entity.type
_entity.pdbx_description
1 polymer ?
#
loop_
_entity_poly.entity_id
_entity_poly.type
_entity_poly.pdbx_seq_one_letter_code
_entity_poly.pdbx_strand_id
1 'polypeptide(L)'
;MGSIEKSGFLSEQISQWIEKHRSENRQWFSLCENINQFSHDTMFKTSVHNEYLPEIIVALLYVRAMSNFQGIILMAERGMINEAKALMRCLLECVFAIVAVEKDKEIVNQFVLEDLLHRRDYLKAYKRNKGEGIPQYEGAPPMEEIDNLLEDINTQIQESGVKKLTKRC
;
A
#
# COMPACT_ATOMS: atom_id res chain seq x y z
N MET A 1 38.28 3.85 -1.78
CA MET A 1 36.89 3.36 -1.97
C MET A 1 36.00 4.34 -1.26
N GLY A 2 35.19 5.10 -2.00
CA GLY A 2 34.28 6.07 -1.38
C GLY A 2 33.22 5.36 -0.53
N SER A 3 32.51 6.14 0.28
CA SER A 3 31.45 5.58 1.14
C SER A 3 30.29 5.04 0.32
N ILE A 4 30.04 5.58 -0.89
CA ILE A 4 28.96 5.13 -1.78
C ILE A 4 29.23 3.73 -2.35
N GLU A 5 30.48 3.37 -2.63
CA GLU A 5 30.83 2.04 -3.10
C GLU A 5 30.65 0.98 -2.01
N LYS A 6 30.71 1.38 -0.73
CA LYS A 6 30.53 0.48 0.42
C LYS A 6 29.08 0.39 0.89
N SER A 7 28.37 1.52 0.92
CA SER A 7 27.06 1.65 1.57
C SER A 7 25.94 2.11 0.63
N GLY A 8 26.24 2.30 -0.66
CA GLY A 8 25.27 2.71 -1.68
C GLY A 8 24.56 4.02 -1.31
N PHE A 9 23.25 4.05 -1.55
CA PHE A 9 22.37 5.19 -1.23
C PHE A 9 22.24 5.49 0.28
N LEU A 10 22.78 4.63 1.16
CA LEU A 10 22.84 4.86 2.61
C LEU A 10 24.14 5.55 3.05
N SER A 11 25.05 5.82 2.13
CA SER A 11 26.33 6.48 2.42
C SER A 11 26.16 7.97 2.69
N GLU A 12 27.03 8.56 3.50
CA GLU A 12 27.00 10.01 3.78
C GLU A 12 27.20 10.88 2.53
N GLN A 13 27.96 10.36 1.55
CA GLN A 13 28.16 10.98 0.23
C GLN A 13 26.84 11.23 -0.52
N ILE A 14 25.75 10.52 -0.20
CA ILE A 14 24.45 10.77 -0.82
C ILE A 14 23.91 12.16 -0.50
N SER A 15 24.31 12.76 0.63
CA SER A 15 23.83 14.08 1.05
C SER A 15 24.22 15.16 0.05
N GLN A 16 25.44 15.10 -0.48
CA GLN A 16 25.93 16.02 -1.51
C GLN A 16 25.17 15.85 -2.83
N TRP A 17 24.84 14.60 -3.18
CA TRP A 17 23.99 14.32 -4.34
C TRP A 17 22.58 14.87 -4.17
N ILE A 18 21.94 14.64 -3.01
CA ILE A 18 20.59 15.14 -2.71
C ILE A 18 20.55 16.66 -2.84
N GLU A 19 21.52 17.37 -2.23
CA GLU A 19 21.58 18.83 -2.29
C GLU A 19 21.74 19.33 -3.74
N LYS A 20 22.69 18.76 -4.49
CA LYS A 20 22.88 19.08 -5.90
C LYS A 20 21.61 18.82 -6.71
N HIS A 21 21.03 17.63 -6.60
CA HIS A 21 19.89 17.20 -7.39
C HIS A 21 18.64 18.04 -7.09
N ARG A 22 18.39 18.37 -5.82
CA ARG A 22 17.31 19.30 -5.42
C ARG A 22 17.55 20.70 -5.94
N SER A 23 18.79 21.19 -5.93
CA SER A 23 19.11 22.53 -6.45
C SER A 23 18.87 22.61 -7.97
N GLU A 24 19.31 21.60 -8.72
CA GLU A 24 19.13 21.52 -10.18
C GLU A 24 17.66 21.36 -10.59
N ASN A 25 16.83 20.75 -9.73
CA ASN A 25 15.41 20.46 -10.00
C ASN A 25 14.46 21.20 -9.05
N ARG A 26 14.89 22.36 -8.54
CA ARG A 26 14.21 23.09 -7.45
C ARG A 26 12.72 23.27 -7.69
N GLN A 27 12.34 23.68 -8.91
CA GLN A 27 10.94 23.92 -9.26
C GLN A 27 10.05 22.69 -9.02
N TRP A 28 10.53 21.49 -9.37
CA TRP A 28 9.78 20.24 -9.22
C TRP A 28 9.69 19.81 -7.76
N PHE A 29 10.79 19.89 -7.01
CA PHE A 29 10.78 19.56 -5.58
C PHE A 29 9.88 20.51 -4.79
N SER A 30 9.96 21.83 -5.06
CA SER A 30 9.07 22.80 -4.42
C SER A 30 7.60 22.58 -4.76
N LEU A 31 7.26 22.20 -6.00
CA LEU A 31 5.90 21.84 -6.35
C LEU A 31 5.42 20.60 -5.56
N CYS A 32 6.23 19.56 -5.50
CA CYS A 32 5.90 18.35 -4.74
C CYS A 32 5.73 18.62 -3.24
N GLU A 33 6.59 19.46 -2.65
CA GLU A 33 6.50 19.89 -1.26
C GLU A 33 5.21 20.68 -0.98
N ASN A 34 4.83 21.59 -1.88
CA ASN A 34 3.58 22.34 -1.79
C ASN A 34 2.36 21.41 -1.87
N ILE A 35 2.36 20.44 -2.79
CA ILE A 35 1.31 19.43 -2.91
C ILE A 35 1.24 18.58 -1.63
N ASN A 36 2.39 18.17 -1.10
CA ASN A 36 2.46 17.40 0.14
C ASN A 36 1.87 18.19 1.32
N GLN A 37 2.24 19.46 1.48
CA GLN A 37 1.72 20.30 2.56
C GLN A 37 0.21 20.49 2.43
N PHE A 38 -0.28 20.86 1.25
CA PHE A 38 -1.71 21.00 0.98
C PHE A 38 -2.50 19.72 1.31
N SER A 39 -1.98 18.57 0.87
CA SER A 39 -2.65 17.29 1.05
C SER A 39 -2.62 16.82 2.52
N HIS A 40 -1.52 17.06 3.22
CA HIS A 40 -1.41 16.79 4.65
C HIS A 40 -2.35 17.68 5.47
N ASP A 41 -2.42 18.98 5.16
CA ASP A 41 -3.37 19.90 5.78
C ASP A 41 -4.82 19.47 5.54
N THR A 42 -5.13 19.00 4.33
CA THR A 42 -6.46 18.49 3.97
C THR A 42 -6.80 17.24 4.78
N MET A 43 -5.85 16.33 4.96
CA MET A 43 -6.03 15.11 5.75
C MET A 43 -6.50 15.41 7.18
N PHE A 44 -5.85 16.36 7.87
CA PHE A 44 -6.17 16.70 9.26
C PHE A 44 -7.44 17.55 9.41
N LYS A 45 -7.89 18.21 8.34
CA LYS A 45 -9.14 19.01 8.34
C LYS A 45 -10.37 18.19 7.95
N THR A 46 -10.17 17.02 7.35
CA THR A 46 -11.27 16.16 6.89
C THR A 46 -11.89 15.40 8.07
N SER A 47 -13.22 15.45 8.18
CA SER A 47 -13.98 14.63 9.11
C SER A 47 -14.52 13.40 8.38
N VAL A 48 -14.35 12.22 8.96
CA VAL A 48 -14.73 10.92 8.37
C VAL A 48 -15.77 10.29 9.29
N HIS A 49 -16.96 9.98 8.74
CA HIS A 49 -18.00 9.29 9.49
C HIS A 49 -17.67 7.79 9.54
N ASN A 50 -17.45 7.27 10.75
CA ASN A 50 -17.07 5.88 11.01
C ASN A 50 -18.17 4.86 10.74
N GLU A 51 -19.40 5.30 10.43
CA GLU A 51 -20.52 4.45 10.05
C GLU A 51 -20.74 4.41 8.52
N TYR A 52 -20.02 5.25 7.77
CA TYR A 52 -20.19 5.35 6.32
C TYR A 52 -18.96 4.81 5.58
N LEU A 53 -19.06 3.55 5.18
CA LEU A 53 -17.96 2.76 4.61
C LEU A 53 -17.21 3.42 3.44
N PRO A 54 -17.87 4.11 2.48
CA PRO A 54 -17.15 4.80 1.40
C PRO A 54 -16.18 5.87 1.90
N GLU A 55 -16.57 6.65 2.92
CA GLU A 55 -15.69 7.66 3.51
C GLU A 55 -14.49 7.02 4.20
N ILE A 56 -14.70 5.91 4.92
CA ILE A 56 -13.63 5.17 5.59
C ILE A 56 -12.61 4.66 4.58
N ILE A 57 -13.08 4.03 3.50
CA ILE A 57 -12.19 3.49 2.46
C ILE A 57 -11.44 4.60 1.72
N VAL A 58 -12.11 5.70 1.37
CA VAL A 58 -11.46 6.86 0.74
C VAL A 58 -10.41 7.45 1.67
N ALA A 59 -10.69 7.60 2.96
CA ALA A 59 -9.73 8.11 3.94
C ALA A 59 -8.49 7.21 4.05
N LEU A 60 -8.68 5.89 4.13
CA LEU A 60 -7.57 4.93 4.18
C LEU A 60 -6.71 4.95 2.90
N LEU A 61 -7.35 4.97 1.73
CA LEU A 61 -6.66 5.08 0.45
C LEU A 61 -5.93 6.42 0.31
N TYR A 62 -6.49 7.50 0.83
CA TYR A 62 -5.87 8.83 0.83
C TYR A 62 -4.61 8.86 1.69
N VAL A 63 -4.66 8.33 2.92
CA VAL A 63 -3.48 8.20 3.79
C VAL A 63 -2.40 7.35 3.11
N ARG A 64 -2.81 6.25 2.45
CA ARG A 64 -1.87 5.39 1.71
C ARG A 64 -1.25 6.10 0.51
N ALA A 65 -2.04 6.86 -0.25
CA ALA A 65 -1.57 7.69 -1.35
C ALA A 65 -0.54 8.73 -0.85
N MET A 66 -0.83 9.41 0.26
CA MET A 66 0.09 10.36 0.89
C MET A 66 1.43 9.73 1.28
N SER A 67 1.38 8.56 1.93
CA SER A 67 2.60 7.82 2.28
C SER A 67 3.42 7.44 1.05
N ASN A 68 2.78 6.96 -0.03
CA ASN A 68 3.47 6.66 -1.28
C ASN A 68 4.07 7.93 -1.91
N PHE A 69 3.35 9.05 -1.93
CA PHE A 69 3.81 10.31 -2.49
C PHE A 69 5.06 10.85 -1.77
N GLN A 70 5.07 10.84 -0.45
CA GLN A 70 6.24 11.21 0.35
C GLN A 70 7.43 10.27 0.08
N GLY A 71 7.17 8.96 -0.02
CA GLY A 71 8.18 7.99 -0.42
C GLY A 71 8.77 8.25 -1.80
N ILE A 72 7.96 8.65 -2.79
CA ILE A 72 8.43 9.02 -4.14
C ILE A 72 9.42 10.18 -4.07
N ILE A 73 9.11 11.23 -3.29
CA ILE A 73 10.00 12.39 -3.12
C ILE A 73 11.35 11.93 -2.53
N LEU A 74 11.32 11.11 -1.47
CA LEU A 74 12.52 10.61 -0.80
C LEU A 74 13.38 9.68 -1.68
N MET A 75 12.75 8.88 -2.54
CA MET A 75 13.47 8.03 -3.50
C MET A 75 14.03 8.86 -4.65
N ALA A 76 13.25 9.81 -5.17
CA ALA A 76 13.67 10.68 -6.27
C ALA A 76 14.85 11.57 -5.89
N GLU A 77 14.85 12.19 -4.70
CA GLU A 77 15.99 13.04 -4.25
C GLU A 77 17.30 12.26 -4.13
N ARG A 78 17.23 10.96 -3.84
CA ARG A 78 18.38 10.04 -3.75
C ARG A 78 18.81 9.48 -5.11
N GLY A 79 18.09 9.80 -6.19
CA GLY A 79 18.34 9.22 -7.52
C GLY A 79 17.85 7.78 -7.68
N MET A 80 17.04 7.27 -6.74
CA MET A 80 16.46 5.93 -6.75
C MET A 80 15.19 5.90 -7.62
N ILE A 81 15.36 6.13 -8.92
CA ILE A 81 14.24 6.38 -9.86
C ILE A 81 13.37 5.14 -10.08
N ASN A 82 13.94 3.94 -10.01
CA ASN A 82 13.17 2.71 -10.20
C ASN A 82 12.23 2.47 -9.01
N GLU A 83 12.71 2.71 -7.80
CA GLU A 83 11.97 2.65 -6.55
C GLU A 83 10.90 3.75 -6.50
N ALA A 84 11.25 4.97 -6.91
CA ALA A 84 10.29 6.06 -7.06
C ALA A 84 9.16 5.69 -8.04
N LYS A 85 9.47 5.09 -9.19
CA LYS A 85 8.47 4.61 -10.17
C LYS A 85 7.59 3.50 -9.62
N ALA A 86 8.16 2.58 -8.83
CA ALA A 86 7.38 1.54 -8.18
C ALA A 86 6.35 2.15 -7.21
N LEU A 87 6.77 3.10 -6.36
CA LEU A 87 5.87 3.83 -5.47
C LEU A 87 4.85 4.69 -6.22
N MET A 88 5.22 5.27 -7.37
CA MET A 88 4.30 6.00 -8.23
C MET A 88 3.16 5.12 -8.73
N ARG A 89 3.41 3.86 -9.08
CA ARG A 89 2.35 2.92 -9.45
C ARG A 89 1.40 2.69 -8.28
N CYS A 90 1.94 2.45 -7.08
CA CYS A 90 1.13 2.26 -5.86
C CYS A 90 0.30 3.52 -5.53
N LEU A 91 0.85 4.71 -5.74
CA LEU A 91 0.13 5.98 -5.60
C LEU A 91 -1.06 6.04 -6.57
N LEU A 92 -0.82 5.76 -7.86
CA LEU A 92 -1.85 5.79 -8.89
C LEU A 92 -2.96 4.77 -8.63
N GLU A 93 -2.62 3.56 -8.18
CA GLU A 93 -3.62 2.56 -7.77
C GLU A 93 -4.54 3.07 -6.67
N CYS A 94 -3.99 3.77 -5.66
CA CYS A 94 -4.80 4.38 -4.60
C CYS A 94 -5.72 5.47 -5.15
N VAL A 95 -5.20 6.34 -6.03
CA VAL A 95 -5.98 7.42 -6.65
C VAL A 95 -7.09 6.86 -7.54
N PHE A 96 -6.81 5.82 -8.34
CA PHE A 96 -7.82 5.16 -9.17
C PHE A 96 -8.90 4.53 -8.32
N ALA A 97 -8.55 3.89 -7.20
CA ALA A 97 -9.51 3.35 -6.26
C ALA A 97 -10.39 4.45 -5.64
N ILE A 98 -9.82 5.58 -5.23
CA ILE A 98 -10.59 6.73 -4.71
C ILE A 98 -11.60 7.24 -5.76
N VAL A 99 -11.15 7.43 -7.00
CA VAL A 99 -12.03 7.87 -8.11
C VAL A 99 -13.10 6.83 -8.41
N ALA A 100 -12.80 5.54 -8.31
CA ALA A 100 -13.79 4.49 -8.52
C ALA A 100 -14.88 4.52 -7.45
N VAL A 101 -14.52 4.74 -6.18
CA VAL A 101 -15.47 4.87 -5.06
C VAL A 101 -16.36 6.11 -5.21
N GLU A 102 -15.82 7.21 -5.72
CA GLU A 102 -16.62 8.42 -6.00
C GLU A 102 -17.66 8.17 -7.10
N LYS A 103 -17.28 7.45 -8.16
CA LYS A 103 -18.18 7.12 -9.28
C LYS A 103 -19.24 6.09 -8.92
N ASP A 104 -18.88 5.11 -8.10
CA ASP A 104 -19.76 4.05 -7.65
C ASP A 104 -19.45 3.69 -6.20
N LYS A 105 -20.32 4.15 -5.29
CA LYS A 105 -20.17 3.92 -3.85
C LYS A 105 -20.32 2.45 -3.46
N GLU A 106 -21.00 1.65 -4.28
CA GLU A 106 -21.20 0.22 -4.02
C GLU A 106 -19.92 -0.60 -4.30
N ILE A 107 -18.98 -0.06 -5.08
CA ILE A 107 -17.70 -0.72 -5.36
C ILE A 107 -16.89 -0.94 -4.08
N VAL A 108 -17.15 -0.14 -3.05
CA VAL A 108 -16.55 -0.24 -1.72
C VAL A 108 -16.84 -1.60 -1.07
N ASN A 109 -18.03 -2.14 -1.29
CA ASN A 109 -18.39 -3.48 -0.81
C ASN A 109 -17.50 -4.54 -1.47
N GLN A 110 -17.16 -4.39 -2.76
CA GLN A 110 -16.24 -5.28 -3.44
C GLN A 110 -14.80 -5.16 -2.88
N PHE A 111 -14.36 -3.96 -2.52
CA PHE A 111 -13.06 -3.76 -1.84
C PHE A 111 -12.99 -4.49 -0.50
N VAL A 112 -14.06 -4.43 0.30
CA VAL A 112 -14.12 -5.14 1.58
C VAL A 112 -14.17 -6.65 1.37
N LEU A 113 -14.99 -7.12 0.42
CA LEU A 113 -15.13 -8.55 0.13
C LEU A 113 -13.87 -9.16 -0.50
N GLU A 114 -13.02 -8.37 -1.18
CA GLU A 114 -11.75 -8.85 -1.73
C GLU A 114 -10.80 -9.36 -0.63
N ASP A 115 -10.96 -8.90 0.62
CA ASP A 115 -10.24 -9.44 1.77
C ASP A 115 -10.47 -10.95 1.96
N LEU A 116 -11.66 -11.46 1.63
CA LEU A 116 -11.96 -12.90 1.68
C LEU A 116 -11.05 -13.70 0.75
N LEU A 117 -10.78 -13.17 -0.46
CA LEU A 117 -9.88 -13.81 -1.42
C LEU A 117 -8.45 -13.85 -0.89
N HIS A 118 -7.98 -12.77 -0.26
CA HIS A 118 -6.65 -12.72 0.34
C HIS A 118 -6.52 -13.66 1.53
N ARG A 119 -7.49 -13.66 2.46
CA ARG A 119 -7.50 -14.58 3.61
C ARG A 119 -7.46 -16.03 3.16
N ARG A 120 -8.25 -16.40 2.16
CA ARG A 120 -8.22 -17.74 1.56
C ARG A 120 -6.82 -18.09 1.03
N ASP A 121 -6.21 -17.17 0.28
CA ASP A 121 -4.90 -17.40 -0.33
C ASP A 121 -3.79 -17.51 0.73
N TYR A 122 -3.88 -16.72 1.81
CA TYR A 122 -2.99 -16.83 2.98
C TYR A 122 -3.16 -18.16 3.71
N LEU A 123 -4.38 -18.61 3.98
CA LEU A 123 -4.63 -19.89 4.64
C LEU A 123 -4.17 -21.07 3.77
N LYS A 124 -4.35 -21.00 2.45
CA LYS A 124 -3.80 -21.98 1.51
C LYS A 124 -2.27 -21.99 1.52
N ALA A 125 -1.64 -20.83 1.54
CA ALA A 125 -0.18 -20.72 1.65
C ALA A 125 0.32 -21.28 2.98
N TYR A 126 -0.38 -21.00 4.08
CA TYR A 126 -0.11 -21.55 5.40
C TYR A 126 -0.17 -23.08 5.40
N LYS A 127 -1.24 -23.66 4.87
CA LYS A 127 -1.41 -25.12 4.74
C LYS A 127 -0.29 -25.75 3.90
N ARG A 128 0.05 -25.13 2.77
CA ARG A 128 1.08 -25.63 1.84
C ARG A 128 2.48 -25.64 2.47
N ASN A 129 2.79 -24.65 3.30
CA ASN A 129 4.11 -24.45 3.89
C ASN A 129 4.19 -24.97 5.35
N LYS A 130 3.25 -25.81 5.79
CA LYS A 130 3.25 -26.32 7.16
C LYS A 130 4.52 -27.15 7.42
N GLY A 131 5.31 -26.74 8.40
CA GLY A 131 6.58 -27.39 8.75
C GLY A 131 7.78 -26.97 7.88
N GLU A 132 7.56 -26.20 6.81
CA GLU A 132 8.59 -25.69 5.92
C GLU A 132 8.51 -24.16 5.82
N GLY A 133 9.45 -23.45 6.44
CA GLY A 133 9.53 -21.98 6.33
C GLY A 133 8.50 -21.18 7.15
N ILE A 134 7.54 -21.83 7.83
CA ILE A 134 6.68 -21.20 8.83
C ILE A 134 7.26 -21.42 10.23
N PRO A 135 7.58 -20.35 10.99
CA PRO A 135 7.99 -20.49 12.38
C PRO A 135 6.92 -21.22 13.20
N GLN A 136 7.28 -22.37 13.78
CA GLN A 136 6.40 -23.06 14.72
C GLN A 136 6.41 -22.29 16.04
N TYR A 137 5.28 -21.67 16.39
CA TYR A 137 5.11 -20.98 17.66
C TYR A 137 4.10 -21.73 18.53
N GLU A 138 4.32 -21.67 19.85
CA GLU A 138 3.36 -22.15 20.84
C GLU A 138 2.05 -21.37 20.70
N GLY A 139 0.96 -22.06 20.37
CA GLY A 139 -0.35 -21.45 20.10
C GLY A 139 -0.74 -21.38 18.62
N ALA A 140 0.02 -22.01 17.71
CA ALA A 140 -0.43 -22.15 16.33
C ALA A 140 -1.76 -22.95 16.27
N PRO A 141 -2.76 -22.47 15.51
CA PRO A 141 -4.06 -23.13 15.43
C PRO A 141 -3.92 -24.54 14.83
N PRO A 142 -4.69 -25.52 15.32
CA PRO A 142 -4.71 -26.86 14.76
C PRO A 142 -5.14 -26.84 13.29
N MET A 143 -4.68 -27.83 12.53
CA MET A 143 -4.95 -27.89 11.08
C MET A 143 -6.45 -28.00 10.76
N GLU A 144 -7.21 -28.64 11.65
CA GLU A 144 -8.66 -28.77 11.56
C GLU A 144 -9.35 -27.40 11.64
N GLU A 145 -8.90 -26.50 12.52
CA GLU A 145 -9.43 -25.13 12.61
C GLU A 145 -9.15 -24.34 11.33
N ILE A 146 -7.95 -24.50 10.75
CA ILE A 146 -7.60 -23.88 9.47
C ILE A 146 -8.47 -24.40 8.33
N ASP A 147 -8.79 -25.70 8.33
CA ASP A 147 -9.64 -26.31 7.31
C ASP A 147 -11.10 -25.83 7.43
N ASN A 148 -11.61 -25.69 8.65
CA ASN A 148 -12.92 -25.09 8.91
C ASN A 148 -12.97 -23.63 8.45
N LEU A 149 -11.96 -22.82 8.80
CA LEU A 149 -11.87 -21.43 8.34
C LEU A 149 -11.80 -21.31 6.81
N LEU A 150 -11.12 -22.24 6.15
CA LEU A 150 -11.06 -22.29 4.69
C LEU A 150 -12.43 -22.61 4.08
N GLU A 151 -13.19 -23.54 4.66
CA GLU A 151 -14.54 -23.90 4.23
C GLU A 151 -15.51 -22.73 4.39
N ASP A 152 -15.48 -22.07 5.55
CA ASP A 152 -16.28 -20.88 5.84
C ASP A 152 -16.00 -19.74 4.86
N ILE A 153 -14.73 -19.44 4.60
CA ILE A 153 -14.34 -18.38 3.66
C ILE A 153 -14.75 -18.75 2.22
N ASN A 154 -14.61 -20.02 1.81
CA ASN A 154 -15.05 -20.44 0.48
C ASN A 154 -16.56 -20.30 0.31
N THR A 155 -17.34 -20.62 1.35
CA THR A 155 -18.79 -20.42 1.38
C THR A 155 -19.14 -18.94 1.23
N GLN A 156 -18.52 -18.06 2.04
CA GLN A 156 -18.73 -16.61 1.96
C GLN A 156 -18.34 -16.04 0.57
N ILE A 157 -17.29 -16.56 -0.06
CA ILE A 157 -16.89 -16.15 -1.42
C ILE A 157 -17.96 -16.55 -2.44
N GLN A 158 -18.53 -17.75 -2.31
CA GLN A 158 -19.59 -18.22 -3.20
C GLN A 158 -20.87 -17.39 -3.05
N GLU A 159 -21.28 -17.11 -1.82
CA GLU A 159 -22.48 -16.32 -1.51
C GLU A 159 -22.35 -14.86 -1.95
N SER A 160 -21.18 -14.26 -1.73
CA SER A 160 -20.95 -12.84 -2.08
C SER A 160 -20.64 -12.61 -3.55
N GLY A 161 -20.33 -13.67 -4.32
CA GLY A 161 -19.99 -13.57 -5.74
C GLY A 161 -18.76 -12.70 -6.02
N VAL A 162 -17.90 -12.49 -5.02
CA VAL A 162 -16.78 -11.56 -5.09
C VAL A 162 -15.79 -11.94 -6.18
N LYS A 163 -15.36 -10.93 -6.94
CA LYS A 163 -14.33 -11.06 -7.97
C LYS A 163 -13.15 -10.18 -7.61
N LYS A 164 -11.97 -10.62 -8.03
CA LYS A 164 -10.74 -9.84 -7.84
C LYS A 164 -10.85 -8.53 -8.62
N LEU A 165 -10.75 -7.40 -7.92
CA LEU A 165 -10.89 -6.07 -8.52
C LEU A 165 -9.64 -5.67 -9.29
N THR A 166 -8.47 -6.11 -8.81
CA THR A 166 -7.18 -5.75 -9.40
C THR A 166 -6.25 -6.97 -9.50
N LYS A 167 -5.51 -7.07 -10.60
CA LYS A 167 -4.29 -7.90 -10.60
C LYS A 167 -3.19 -7.04 -10.00
N ARG A 168 -2.94 -7.17 -8.69
CA ARG A 168 -1.73 -6.58 -8.07
C ARG A 168 -0.49 -7.07 -8.85
N CYS A 169 0.43 -6.15 -9.13
CA CYS A 169 1.74 -6.45 -9.70
C CYS A 169 2.57 -7.37 -8.80
#